data_AF-A0A2V8LMC2-F1
#
_entry.id   AF-A0A2V8LMC2-F1
#
_cell.length_a   1.000
_cell.length_b   1.000
_cell.length_c   1.000
_cell.angle_alpha   90.00
_cell.angle_beta   90.00
_cell.angle_gamma   90.00
#
_symmetry.space_group_name_H-M   'P 1'
#
loop_
_entity.id
_entity.type
_entity.pdbx_description
1 polymer ?
#
loop_
_entity_poly.entity_id
_entity_poly.type
_entity_poly.pdbx_seq_one_letter_code
_entity_poly.pdbx_strand_id
1 'polypeptide(L)'
;MIKHAIRMFSLTGIQRYGVAVLAVMLTAALRIALGSILTQDLPLFLFILPITLAGSSGGLGPGLLATGLSLLFVNPPDLTRALSLGFTGTVFSILFDRARKAIKAIIEGRRFVQNVIDGLPSGVSIYDVRQKRIVFINRAVADALGSVAGQELPEPGFIRSMMHPDDWQPFVDHIKGFSGLGEGETGEFEFRCCVNSGPWRWFHARDQVFRRNEDGSVREIISTVIDITERKNAEDDARFMTDLDHAIMPLTDAKEIVAVTVRMLGEHMSLDRCGYAEVEADQDHFVMLGDYTRGATQNMTGRYRMSDFGERERNVLLEGQTYVINDIEVESPPGTDISLYLRAKIRALVCVPLNKSGHFVTRMAVYQSTPRRW
;
A
#
# COMPACT_ATOMS: atom_id res chain seq x y z
N MET A 1 4.62 1.97 30.42
CA MET A 1 3.99 3.25 30.84
C MET A 1 2.72 3.59 30.07
N ILE A 2 2.70 3.58 28.73
CA ILE A 2 1.54 4.00 27.91
C ILE A 2 0.26 3.17 28.14
N LYS A 3 0.36 1.84 28.30
CA LYS A 3 -0.81 0.96 28.58
C LYS A 3 -1.53 1.29 29.90
N HIS A 4 -0.79 1.72 30.93
CA HIS A 4 -1.37 2.10 32.23
C HIS A 4 -2.04 3.48 32.18
N ALA A 5 -1.44 4.42 31.43
CA ALA A 5 -2.08 5.71 31.15
C ALA A 5 -3.41 5.50 30.41
N ILE A 6 -3.47 4.65 29.39
CA ILE A 6 -4.69 4.40 28.60
C ILE A 6 -5.83 3.79 29.45
N ARG A 7 -5.54 2.86 30.37
CA ARG A 7 -6.55 2.28 31.28
C ARG A 7 -7.14 3.30 32.25
N MET A 8 -6.38 4.31 32.67
CA MET A 8 -6.89 5.34 33.58
C MET A 8 -7.91 6.27 32.89
N PHE A 9 -7.89 6.33 31.56
CA PHE A 9 -8.86 7.09 30.75
C PHE A 9 -10.10 6.27 30.33
N SER A 10 -10.07 4.94 30.47
CA SER A 10 -11.18 4.06 30.07
C SER A 10 -12.28 3.92 31.13
N LEU A 11 -12.14 4.55 32.30
CA LEU A 11 -13.16 4.55 33.34
C LEU A 11 -14.39 5.34 32.89
N THR A 12 -15.58 4.77 33.11
CA THR A 12 -16.87 5.45 32.92
C THR A 12 -17.04 6.58 33.94
N GLY A 13 -17.96 7.52 33.69
CA GLY A 13 -18.20 8.66 34.59
C GLY A 13 -18.41 8.23 36.05
N ILE A 14 -19.27 7.23 36.28
CA ILE A 14 -19.58 6.69 37.62
C ILE A 14 -18.33 6.10 38.29
N GLN A 15 -17.52 5.35 37.54
CA GLN A 15 -16.30 4.74 38.08
C GLN A 15 -15.27 5.78 38.54
N ARG A 16 -15.18 6.92 37.84
CA ARG A 16 -14.24 8.01 38.22
C ARG A 16 -14.60 8.64 39.56
N TYR A 17 -15.89 8.85 39.82
CA TYR A 17 -16.37 9.33 41.12
C TYR A 17 -16.24 8.24 42.20
N GLY A 18 -16.45 6.98 41.85
CA GLY A 18 -16.21 5.84 42.76
C GLY A 18 -14.76 5.77 43.25
N VAL A 19 -13.78 6.01 42.38
CA VAL A 19 -12.36 6.10 42.76
C VAL A 19 -12.11 7.25 43.74
N ALA A 20 -12.74 8.41 43.52
CA ALA A 20 -12.61 9.55 44.42
C ALA A 20 -13.11 9.23 45.85
N VAL A 21 -14.30 8.63 45.95
CA VAL A 21 -14.89 8.24 47.25
C VAL A 21 -14.03 7.19 47.94
N LEU A 22 -13.67 6.11 47.23
CA LEU A 22 -12.87 5.02 47.80
C LEU A 22 -11.50 5.49 48.26
N ALA A 23 -10.83 6.34 47.48
CA ALA A 23 -9.51 6.86 47.84
C ALA A 23 -9.58 7.71 49.12
N VAL A 24 -10.58 8.60 49.24
CA VAL A 24 -10.75 9.42 50.46
C VAL A 24 -11.10 8.54 51.66
N MET A 25 -11.99 7.55 51.50
CA MET A 25 -12.35 6.62 52.57
C MET A 25 -11.18 5.77 53.05
N LEU A 26 -10.34 5.28 52.13
CA LEU A 26 -9.13 4.53 52.46
C LEU A 26 -8.15 5.41 53.23
N THR A 27 -7.93 6.64 52.78
CA THR A 27 -7.07 7.62 53.47
C THR A 27 -7.61 7.95 54.87
N ALA A 28 -8.93 8.09 55.02
CA ALA A 28 -9.56 8.33 56.32
C ALA A 28 -9.40 7.14 57.27
N ALA A 29 -9.64 5.91 56.80
CA ALA A 29 -9.45 4.70 57.59
C ALA A 29 -7.99 4.54 58.04
N LEU A 30 -7.04 4.80 57.12
CA LEU A 30 -5.60 4.78 57.41
C LEU A 30 -5.24 5.84 58.47
N ARG A 31 -5.80 7.05 58.38
CA ARG A 31 -5.58 8.11 59.36
C ARG A 31 -6.10 7.73 60.74
N ILE A 32 -7.27 7.12 60.84
CA ILE A 32 -7.84 6.65 62.12
C ILE A 32 -6.94 5.56 62.72
N ALA A 33 -6.54 4.57 61.92
CA ALA A 33 -5.66 3.48 62.36
C ALA A 33 -4.31 4.02 62.85
N LEU A 34 -3.69 4.93 62.11
CA LEU A 34 -2.41 5.54 62.49
C LEU A 34 -2.54 6.46 63.70
N GLY A 35 -3.67 7.16 63.85
CA GLY A 35 -3.93 8.06 64.99
C GLY A 35 -4.05 7.32 66.32
N SER A 36 -4.34 6.02 66.29
CA SER A 36 -4.29 5.17 67.48
C SER A 36 -2.87 4.82 67.93
N ILE A 37 -1.88 5.01 67.05
CA ILE A 37 -0.48 4.62 67.24
C ILE A 37 0.42 5.85 67.42
N LEU A 38 0.12 6.95 66.72
CA LEU A 38 0.90 8.19 66.72
C LEU A 38 0.22 9.23 67.63
N THR A 39 0.95 9.72 68.64
CA THR A 39 0.49 10.76 69.58
C THR A 39 0.48 12.19 69.01
N GLN A 40 0.87 12.37 67.74
CA GLN A 40 0.82 13.64 67.04
C GLN A 40 -0.34 13.69 66.03
N ASP A 41 -0.92 14.87 65.85
CA ASP A 41 -1.89 15.15 64.78
C ASP A 41 -1.32 14.74 63.41
N LEU A 42 -1.89 13.68 62.84
CA LEU A 42 -1.51 13.23 61.50
C LEU A 42 -1.75 14.35 60.47
N PRO A 43 -0.76 14.65 59.61
CA PRO A 43 -0.86 15.78 58.71
C PRO A 43 -1.94 15.63 57.64
N LEU A 44 -2.64 16.73 57.35
CA LEU A 44 -3.67 16.79 56.31
C LEU A 44 -3.15 16.63 54.87
N PHE A 45 -1.83 16.64 54.65
CA PHE A 45 -1.26 16.32 53.33
C PHE A 45 -1.57 14.89 52.89
N LEU A 46 -1.94 13.99 53.81
CA LEU A 46 -2.40 12.64 53.45
C LEU A 46 -3.62 12.67 52.52
N PHE A 47 -4.45 13.72 52.60
CA PHE A 47 -5.60 13.90 51.71
C PHE A 47 -5.24 14.50 50.34
N ILE A 48 -4.00 14.93 50.12
CA ILE A 48 -3.53 15.33 48.78
C ILE A 48 -3.45 14.10 47.86
N LEU A 49 -3.07 12.93 48.39
CA LEU A 49 -3.03 11.67 47.63
C LEU A 49 -4.39 11.29 47.00
N PRO A 50 -5.51 11.19 47.75
CA PRO A 50 -6.79 10.86 47.15
C PRO A 50 -7.29 11.96 46.20
N ILE A 51 -7.00 13.24 46.45
CA ILE A 51 -7.31 14.34 45.53
C ILE A 51 -6.55 14.20 44.21
N THR A 52 -5.24 13.93 44.26
CA THR A 52 -4.40 13.73 43.06
C THR A 52 -4.82 12.49 42.28
N LEU A 53 -5.18 11.40 42.97
CA LEU A 53 -5.69 10.17 42.37
C LEU A 53 -7.06 10.39 41.70
N ALA A 54 -7.96 11.13 42.36
CA ALA A 54 -9.26 11.49 41.82
C ALA A 54 -9.16 12.46 40.63
N GLY A 55 -8.28 13.46 40.72
CA GLY A 55 -8.01 14.41 39.64
C GLY A 55 -7.42 13.74 38.40
N SER A 56 -6.44 12.84 38.58
CA SER A 56 -5.81 12.10 37.46
C SER A 56 -6.74 11.08 36.79
N SER A 57 -7.60 10.40 37.57
CA SER A 57 -8.58 9.44 37.05
C SER A 57 -9.86 10.10 36.53
N GLY A 58 -10.18 11.30 37.00
CA GLY A 58 -11.50 11.90 36.86
C GLY A 58 -11.57 13.27 36.20
N GLY A 59 -10.50 14.05 36.24
CA GLY A 59 -10.50 15.49 35.89
C GLY A 59 -11.06 16.35 37.03
N LEU A 60 -11.60 17.52 36.68
CA LEU A 60 -12.01 18.54 37.65
C LEU A 60 -13.08 18.05 38.63
N GLY A 61 -14.14 17.39 38.15
CA GLY A 61 -15.29 16.99 38.97
C GLY A 61 -14.94 16.02 40.12
N PRO A 62 -14.36 14.84 39.83
CA PRO A 62 -13.95 13.89 40.87
C PRO A 62 -12.86 14.44 41.81
N GLY A 63 -11.95 15.29 41.31
CA GLY A 63 -10.95 15.97 42.15
C GLY A 63 -11.57 16.95 43.15
N LEU A 64 -12.55 17.75 42.73
CA LEU A 64 -13.33 18.62 43.61
C LEU A 64 -14.18 17.82 44.60
N LEU A 65 -14.78 16.70 44.18
CA LEU A 65 -15.50 15.80 45.08
C LEU A 65 -14.57 15.24 46.17
N ALA A 66 -13.39 14.74 45.79
CA ALA A 66 -12.40 14.24 46.74
C ALA A 66 -11.95 15.33 47.72
N THR A 67 -11.80 16.57 47.23
CA THR A 67 -11.47 17.73 48.06
C THR A 67 -12.59 18.01 49.07
N GLY A 68 -13.85 18.05 48.61
CA GLY A 68 -15.02 18.25 49.46
C GLY A 68 -15.18 17.17 50.53
N LEU A 69 -15.01 15.90 50.16
CA LEU A 69 -15.06 14.78 51.11
C LEU A 69 -13.90 14.82 52.11
N SER A 70 -12.71 15.25 51.70
CA SER A 70 -11.56 15.37 52.58
C SER A 70 -11.74 16.48 53.63
N LEU A 71 -12.48 17.55 53.30
CA LEU A 71 -12.80 18.63 54.24
C LEU A 71 -13.67 18.16 55.42
N LEU A 72 -14.48 17.12 55.27
CA LEU A 72 -15.29 16.54 56.36
C LEU A 72 -14.45 15.97 57.50
N PHE A 73 -13.17 15.67 57.25
CA PHE A 73 -12.23 15.13 58.23
C PHE A 73 -11.33 16.20 58.85
N VAL A 74 -11.57 17.49 58.57
CA VAL A 74 -10.89 18.61 59.25
C VAL A 74 -11.64 18.93 60.55
N ASN A 75 -10.93 18.89 61.69
CA ASN A 75 -11.54 19.18 62.99
C ASN A 75 -11.90 20.68 63.10
N PRO A 76 -13.14 21.05 63.49
CA PRO A 76 -13.46 22.42 63.86
C PRO A 76 -12.67 22.83 65.13
N PRO A 77 -12.13 24.06 65.25
CA PRO A 77 -12.37 25.26 64.42
C PRO A 77 -11.21 25.62 63.47
N ASP A 78 -10.44 24.65 62.95
CA ASP A 78 -9.22 24.93 62.17
C ASP A 78 -9.51 25.40 60.72
N LEU A 79 -10.00 26.63 60.61
CA LEU A 79 -10.36 27.30 59.36
C LEU A 79 -9.16 27.42 58.41
N THR A 80 -7.96 27.64 58.95
CA THR A 80 -6.71 27.73 58.19
C THR A 80 -6.38 26.43 57.45
N ARG A 81 -6.56 25.28 58.10
CA ARG A 81 -6.34 23.97 57.48
C ARG A 81 -7.43 23.63 56.46
N ALA A 82 -8.69 24.00 56.72
CA ALA A 82 -9.77 23.83 55.75
C ALA A 82 -9.56 24.65 54.47
N LEU A 83 -9.19 25.93 54.60
CA LEU A 83 -8.93 26.82 53.46
C LEU A 83 -7.72 26.36 52.64
N SER A 84 -6.63 25.94 53.29
CA SER A 84 -5.43 25.47 52.57
C SER A 84 -5.69 24.17 51.80
N LEU A 85 -6.45 23.22 52.37
CA LEU A 85 -6.84 21.99 51.68
C LEU A 85 -7.80 22.27 50.52
N GLY A 86 -8.80 23.14 50.72
CA GLY A 86 -9.74 23.53 49.68
C GLY A 86 -9.05 24.22 48.49
N PHE A 87 -8.12 25.14 48.77
CA PHE A 87 -7.32 25.81 47.75
C PHE A 87 -6.40 24.82 47.01
N THR A 88 -5.62 24.02 47.76
CA THR A 88 -4.71 23.01 47.18
C THR A 88 -5.48 22.02 46.33
N GLY A 89 -6.60 21.50 46.84
CA GLY A 89 -7.43 20.54 46.12
C GLY A 89 -8.03 21.08 44.84
N THR A 90 -8.47 22.34 44.86
CA THR A 90 -8.98 23.03 43.66
C THR A 90 -7.87 23.24 42.63
N VAL A 91 -6.70 23.73 43.04
CA VAL A 91 -5.55 23.96 42.15
C VAL A 91 -5.10 22.66 41.50
N PHE A 92 -4.91 21.58 42.28
CA PHE A 92 -4.55 20.28 41.75
C PHE A 92 -5.62 19.72 40.79
N SER A 93 -6.90 19.88 41.12
CA SER A 93 -8.00 19.44 40.26
C SER A 93 -8.00 20.15 38.91
N ILE A 94 -7.75 21.46 38.88
CA ILE A 94 -7.63 22.25 37.64
C ILE A 94 -6.41 21.82 36.83
N LEU A 95 -5.25 21.65 37.48
CA LEU A 95 -4.01 21.23 36.82
C LEU A 95 -4.14 19.86 36.16
N PHE A 96 -4.68 18.87 36.88
CA PHE A 96 -4.90 17.53 36.32
C PHE A 96 -5.92 17.53 35.19
N ASP A 97 -7.00 18.31 35.30
CA ASP A 97 -7.97 18.44 34.21
C ASP A 97 -7.34 19.02 32.93
N ARG A 98 -6.53 20.07 33.06
CA ARG A 98 -5.80 20.67 31.92
C ARG A 98 -4.80 19.70 31.32
N ALA A 99 -3.97 19.04 32.13
CA ALA A 99 -3.00 18.04 31.67
C ALA A 99 -3.70 16.90 30.93
N ARG A 100 -4.83 16.42 31.47
CA ARG A 100 -5.65 15.37 30.87
C ARG A 100 -6.20 15.76 29.51
N LYS A 101 -6.79 16.96 29.41
CA LYS A 101 -7.33 17.49 28.15
C LYS A 101 -6.24 17.66 27.10
N ALA A 102 -5.06 18.17 27.48
CA ALA A 102 -3.92 18.31 26.58
C ALA A 102 -3.41 16.95 26.07
N ILE A 103 -3.24 15.97 26.95
CA ILE A 103 -2.84 14.60 26.58
C ILE A 103 -3.86 13.98 25.63
N LYS A 104 -5.16 14.11 25.95
CA LYS A 104 -6.22 13.57 25.12
C LYS A 104 -6.22 14.21 23.72
N ALA A 105 -6.10 15.54 23.65
CA ALA A 105 -6.02 16.26 22.38
C ALA A 105 -4.81 15.84 21.54
N ILE A 106 -3.64 15.61 22.16
CA ILE A 106 -2.45 15.09 21.46
C ILE A 106 -2.70 13.68 20.91
N ILE A 107 -3.33 12.81 21.70
CA ILE A 107 -3.64 11.43 21.27
C ILE A 107 -4.65 11.45 20.12
N GLU A 108 -5.70 12.25 20.22
CA GLU A 108 -6.74 12.38 19.18
C GLU A 108 -6.17 13.01 17.90
N GLY A 109 -5.38 14.07 18.02
CA GLY A 109 -4.69 14.69 16.89
C GLY A 109 -3.74 13.73 16.19
N ARG A 110 -2.93 12.97 16.94
CA ARG A 110 -2.03 11.96 16.37
C ARG A 110 -2.79 10.86 15.64
N ARG A 111 -3.88 10.34 16.23
CA ARG A 111 -4.73 9.33 15.58
C ARG A 111 -5.40 9.86 14.32
N PHE A 112 -5.87 11.11 14.35
CA PHE A 112 -6.49 11.74 13.20
C PHE A 112 -5.50 11.82 12.03
N VAL A 113 -4.31 12.36 12.24
CA VAL A 113 -3.26 12.45 11.20
C VAL A 113 -2.92 11.07 10.64
N GLN A 114 -2.74 10.07 11.51
CA GLN A 114 -2.41 8.72 11.07
C GLN A 114 -3.54 8.09 10.24
N ASN A 115 -4.79 8.23 10.67
CA ASN A 115 -5.94 7.74 9.91
C ASN A 115 -6.10 8.45 8.56
N VAL A 116 -5.82 9.76 8.49
CA VAL A 116 -5.84 10.51 7.23
C VAL A 116 -4.79 9.96 6.27
N ILE A 117 -3.55 9.80 6.74
CA ILE A 117 -2.43 9.30 5.92
C ILE A 117 -2.66 7.83 5.49
N ASP A 118 -3.18 6.99 6.37
CA ASP A 118 -3.46 5.58 6.08
C ASP A 118 -4.72 5.39 5.23
N GLY A 119 -5.58 6.41 5.12
CA GLY A 119 -6.75 6.43 4.25
C GLY A 119 -6.45 6.93 2.82
N LEU A 120 -5.26 7.45 2.55
CA LEU A 120 -4.86 7.87 1.21
C LEU A 120 -4.67 6.65 0.31
N PRO A 121 -5.19 6.66 -0.93
CA PRO A 121 -4.95 5.59 -1.89
C PRO A 121 -3.50 5.58 -2.40
N SER A 122 -2.84 6.74 -2.37
CA SER A 122 -1.44 6.89 -2.75
C SER A 122 -0.52 6.39 -1.64
N GLY A 123 0.60 5.80 -2.03
CA GLY A 123 1.67 5.46 -1.12
C GLY A 123 2.34 6.72 -0.57
N VAL A 124 2.58 6.78 0.73
CA VAL A 124 3.35 7.86 1.35
C VAL A 124 4.56 7.26 2.06
N SER A 125 5.74 7.79 1.79
CA SER A 125 6.97 7.38 2.47
C SER A 125 7.83 8.58 2.83
N ILE A 126 8.70 8.41 3.83
CA ILE A 126 9.75 9.40 4.15
C ILE A 126 11.09 8.70 4.07
N TYR A 127 12.00 9.29 3.29
CA TYR A 127 13.35 8.81 3.09
C TYR A 127 14.35 9.72 3.81
N ASP A 128 15.20 9.12 4.66
CA ASP A 128 16.33 9.83 5.27
C ASP A 128 17.55 9.73 4.35
N VAL A 129 18.01 10.88 3.86
CA VAL A 129 19.07 11.00 2.85
C VAL A 129 20.43 10.57 3.41
N ARG A 130 20.69 10.83 4.69
CA ARG A 130 21.98 10.53 5.33
C ARG A 130 22.08 9.04 5.69
N GLN A 131 21.02 8.49 6.27
CA GLN A 131 20.93 7.08 6.65
C GLN A 131 20.63 6.17 5.46
N LYS A 132 20.22 6.74 4.33
CA LYS A 132 19.87 6.06 3.08
C LYS A 132 18.81 4.97 3.28
N ARG A 133 17.77 5.30 4.06
CA ARG A 133 16.69 4.35 4.40
C ARG A 133 15.34 5.05 4.52
N ILE A 134 14.29 4.25 4.42
CA ILE A 134 12.92 4.70 4.65
C ILE A 134 12.66 4.72 6.15
N VAL A 135 12.19 5.86 6.67
CA VAL A 135 11.89 6.09 8.09
C VAL A 135 10.40 6.12 8.39
N PHE A 136 9.56 6.19 7.35
CA PHE A 136 8.10 6.12 7.46
C PHE A 136 7.50 5.54 6.18
N ILE A 137 6.44 4.76 6.32
CA ILE A 137 5.53 4.33 5.25
C ILE A 137 4.09 4.36 5.77
N ASN A 138 3.14 4.73 4.93
CA ASN A 138 1.72 4.53 5.22
C ASN A 138 1.28 3.09 4.92
N ARG A 139 0.03 2.78 5.27
CA ARG A 139 -0.57 1.48 4.99
C ARG A 139 -0.55 1.09 3.51
N ALA A 140 -0.82 2.02 2.59
CA ALA A 140 -0.85 1.72 1.15
C ALA A 140 0.50 1.19 0.64
N VAL A 141 1.62 1.78 1.07
CA VAL A 141 2.96 1.26 0.74
C VAL A 141 3.21 -0.09 1.41
N ALA A 142 2.86 -0.25 2.68
CA ALA A 142 3.06 -1.51 3.39
C ALA A 142 2.32 -2.68 2.72
N ASP A 143 1.06 -2.47 2.35
CA ASP A 143 0.24 -3.45 1.64
C ASP A 143 0.83 -3.77 0.26
N ALA A 144 1.30 -2.75 -0.47
CA ALA A 144 1.94 -2.93 -1.78
C ALA A 144 3.28 -3.69 -1.70
N LEU A 145 4.06 -3.49 -0.65
CA LEU A 145 5.33 -4.19 -0.40
C LEU A 145 5.13 -5.62 0.15
N GLY A 146 3.88 -6.04 0.40
CA GLY A 146 3.57 -7.35 0.98
C GLY A 146 3.92 -7.46 2.47
N SER A 147 4.13 -6.32 3.15
CA SER A 147 4.34 -6.30 4.60
C SER A 147 3.00 -6.43 5.31
N VAL A 148 2.79 -7.54 6.02
CA VAL A 148 1.59 -7.73 6.85
C VAL A 148 1.62 -6.70 7.98
N ALA A 149 0.73 -5.71 7.91
CA ALA A 149 0.34 -4.76 8.96
C ALA A 149 1.17 -4.89 10.27
N GLY A 150 2.39 -4.33 10.29
CA GLY A 150 3.33 -4.66 11.37
C GLY A 150 4.74 -4.10 11.24
N GLN A 151 4.87 -2.77 11.16
CA GLN A 151 5.96 -1.95 11.72
C GLN A 151 7.45 -2.21 11.42
N GLU A 152 7.86 -3.23 10.66
CA GLU A 152 9.25 -3.32 10.23
C GLU A 152 9.47 -2.43 9.01
N LEU A 153 10.12 -1.29 9.26
CA LEU A 153 10.62 -0.43 8.20
C LEU A 153 11.63 -1.24 7.37
N PRO A 154 11.68 -1.06 6.05
CA PRO A 154 12.62 -1.79 5.22
C PRO A 154 14.08 -1.52 5.61
N GLU A 155 14.91 -2.55 5.50
CA GLU A 155 16.35 -2.46 5.76
C GLU A 155 17.05 -1.44 4.83
N PRO A 156 18.19 -0.88 5.24
CA PRO A 156 19.01 -0.04 4.36
C PRO A 156 19.32 -0.73 3.04
N GLY A 157 19.19 -0.01 1.93
CA GLY A 157 19.40 -0.56 0.59
C GLY A 157 18.16 -1.18 -0.07
N PHE A 158 17.03 -1.30 0.66
CA PHE A 158 15.78 -1.84 0.12
C PHE A 158 15.30 -1.16 -1.18
N ILE A 159 15.39 0.17 -1.25
CA ILE A 159 15.02 0.93 -2.47
C ILE A 159 15.83 0.44 -3.67
N ARG A 160 17.14 0.20 -3.48
CA ARG A 160 18.02 -0.27 -4.57
C ARG A 160 17.68 -1.69 -5.00
N SER A 161 17.24 -2.57 -4.09
CA SER A 161 16.88 -3.95 -4.43
C SER A 161 15.56 -4.05 -5.17
N MET A 162 14.62 -3.13 -4.95
CA MET A 162 13.31 -3.15 -5.60
C MET A 162 13.26 -2.32 -6.90
N MET A 163 14.17 -1.35 -7.07
CA MET A 163 14.20 -0.46 -8.23
C MET A 163 14.88 -1.12 -9.42
N HIS A 164 14.40 -0.83 -10.64
CA HIS A 164 15.04 -1.30 -11.85
C HIS A 164 16.48 -0.76 -11.95
N PRO A 165 17.47 -1.56 -12.35
CA PRO A 165 18.88 -1.14 -12.38
C PRO A 165 19.14 0.17 -13.15
N ASP A 166 18.47 0.34 -14.29
CA ASP A 166 18.59 1.54 -15.14
C ASP A 166 18.07 2.81 -14.45
N ASP A 167 17.15 2.69 -13.50
CA ASP A 167 16.49 3.82 -12.85
C ASP A 167 17.27 4.28 -11.59
N TRP A 168 18.28 3.52 -11.17
CA TRP A 168 19.06 3.82 -9.96
C TRP A 168 19.89 5.10 -10.07
N GLN A 169 20.60 5.29 -11.18
CA GLN A 169 21.41 6.50 -11.37
C GLN A 169 20.53 7.75 -11.52
N PRO A 170 19.46 7.74 -12.34
CA PRO A 170 18.47 8.81 -12.37
C PRO A 170 17.88 9.13 -10.99
N PHE A 171 17.55 8.12 -10.18
CA PHE A 171 17.06 8.31 -8.81
C PHE A 171 18.09 9.04 -7.93
N VAL A 172 19.36 8.62 -7.98
CA VAL A 172 20.43 9.27 -7.21
C VAL A 172 20.57 10.74 -7.59
N ASP A 173 20.47 11.06 -8.88
CA ASP A 173 20.61 12.44 -9.37
C ASP A 173 19.37 13.28 -9.05
N HIS A 174 18.17 12.68 -9.08
CA HIS A 174 16.93 13.27 -8.57
C HIS A 174 17.06 13.67 -7.10
N ILE A 175 17.51 12.76 -6.22
CA ILE A 175 17.70 13.04 -4.79
C ILE A 175 18.72 14.15 -4.55
N LYS A 176 19.83 14.20 -5.32
CA LYS A 176 20.81 15.30 -5.21
C LYS A 176 20.22 16.65 -5.58
N GLY A 177 19.29 16.69 -6.54
CA GLY A 177 18.61 17.89 -7.01
C GLY A 177 17.87 18.67 -5.90
N PHE A 178 17.40 17.98 -4.86
CA PHE A 178 16.69 18.61 -3.72
C PHE A 178 17.55 19.57 -2.91
N SER A 179 18.89 19.52 -3.06
CA SER A 179 19.79 20.45 -2.39
C SER A 179 19.49 21.91 -2.75
N GLY A 180 19.03 22.17 -3.99
CA GLY A 180 18.73 23.51 -4.49
C GLY A 180 17.26 23.95 -4.33
N LEU A 181 16.36 23.07 -3.88
CA LEU A 181 14.92 23.37 -3.84
C LEU A 181 14.52 24.19 -2.60
N GLY A 182 13.67 25.19 -2.80
CA GLY A 182 13.03 25.97 -1.75
C GLY A 182 11.96 25.19 -0.98
N GLU A 183 11.43 25.81 0.07
CA GLU A 183 10.29 25.26 0.82
C GLU A 183 9.03 25.27 -0.09
N GLY A 184 8.30 24.16 -0.11
CA GLY A 184 7.11 24.04 -0.96
C GLY A 184 7.37 23.53 -2.38
N GLU A 185 8.61 23.57 -2.87
CA GLU A 185 8.95 23.05 -4.20
C GLU A 185 8.91 21.51 -4.22
N THR A 186 8.53 20.96 -5.37
CA THR A 186 8.39 19.51 -5.56
C THR A 186 9.20 19.03 -6.75
N GLY A 187 9.86 17.89 -6.60
CA GLY A 187 10.44 17.13 -7.71
C GLY A 187 9.53 15.98 -8.09
N GLU A 188 9.56 15.58 -9.36
CA GLU A 188 8.82 14.41 -9.86
C GLU A 188 9.78 13.39 -10.46
N PHE A 189 9.47 12.11 -10.25
CA PHE A 189 10.31 11.01 -10.72
C PHE A 189 9.44 9.81 -11.08
N GLU A 190 9.57 9.31 -12.30
CA GLU A 190 8.97 8.05 -12.71
C GLU A 190 10.01 6.93 -12.67
N PHE A 191 9.65 5.80 -12.09
CA PHE A 191 10.57 4.68 -11.93
C PHE A 191 9.86 3.35 -11.97
N ARG A 192 10.62 2.31 -12.32
CA ARG A 192 10.16 0.93 -12.24
C ARG A 192 10.60 0.32 -10.93
N CYS A 193 9.66 -0.38 -10.27
CA CYS A 193 10.01 -1.25 -9.17
C CYS A 193 9.26 -2.59 -9.23
N CYS A 194 9.86 -3.60 -8.61
CA CYS A 194 9.24 -4.91 -8.41
C CYS A 194 9.28 -5.27 -6.93
N VAL A 195 8.19 -5.87 -6.47
CA VAL A 195 8.08 -6.36 -5.09
C VAL A 195 8.28 -7.87 -5.12
N ASN A 196 9.14 -8.39 -4.23
CA ASN A 196 9.43 -9.83 -4.09
C ASN A 196 9.80 -10.52 -5.42
N SER A 197 10.59 -9.84 -6.25
CA SER A 197 10.98 -10.32 -7.59
C SER A 197 9.80 -10.60 -8.53
N GLY A 198 8.66 -9.93 -8.30
CA GLY A 198 7.50 -9.95 -9.19
C GLY A 198 7.72 -9.15 -10.49
N PRO A 199 6.66 -8.93 -11.28
CA PRO A 199 6.76 -8.14 -12.50
C PRO A 199 7.13 -6.68 -12.17
N TRP A 200 7.87 -6.05 -13.08
CA TRP A 200 8.14 -4.62 -13.03
C TRP A 200 6.83 -3.83 -13.17
N ARG A 201 6.68 -2.83 -12.32
CA ARG A 201 5.57 -1.88 -12.34
C ARG A 201 6.11 -0.47 -12.36
N TRP A 202 5.39 0.41 -13.04
CA TRP A 202 5.74 1.81 -13.12
C TRP A 202 5.09 2.61 -12.01
N PHE A 203 5.88 3.48 -11.38
CA PHE A 203 5.41 4.37 -10.33
C PHE A 203 5.80 5.80 -10.66
N HIS A 204 4.91 6.73 -10.33
CA HIS A 204 5.19 8.16 -10.33
C HIS A 204 5.32 8.61 -8.87
N ALA A 205 6.48 9.14 -8.53
CA ALA A 205 6.77 9.77 -7.26
C ALA A 205 6.72 11.28 -7.41
N ARG A 206 6.02 11.91 -6.48
CA ARG A 206 6.10 13.35 -6.22
C ARG A 206 6.74 13.57 -4.86
N ASP A 207 7.88 14.23 -4.88
CA ASP A 207 8.81 14.31 -3.77
C ASP A 207 9.01 15.76 -3.31
N GLN A 208 9.16 15.94 -2.01
CA GLN A 208 9.38 17.25 -1.40
C GLN A 208 10.35 17.14 -0.22
N VAL A 209 11.12 18.20 0.02
CA VAL A 209 11.92 18.31 1.25
C VAL A 209 11.00 18.37 2.46
N PHE A 210 11.06 17.34 3.31
CA PHE A 210 10.26 17.26 4.54
C PHE A 210 10.99 17.90 5.73
N ARG A 211 12.31 17.70 5.80
CA ARG A 211 13.14 18.27 6.87
C ARG A 211 14.53 18.60 6.35
N ARG A 212 15.07 19.74 6.80
CA ARG A 212 16.47 20.12 6.66
C ARG A 212 17.20 20.01 8.00
N ASN A 213 18.51 19.82 7.94
CA ASN A 213 19.38 19.97 9.10
C ASN A 213 19.60 21.45 9.42
N GLU A 214 20.20 21.74 10.58
CA GLU A 214 20.55 23.11 11.00
C GLU A 214 21.51 23.81 10.02
N ASP A 215 22.35 23.05 9.31
CA ASP A 215 23.27 23.55 8.28
C ASP A 215 22.59 23.81 6.93
N GLY A 216 21.27 23.61 6.83
CA GLY A 216 20.48 23.80 5.60
C GLY A 216 20.49 22.59 4.65
N SER A 217 21.26 21.54 4.91
CA SER A 217 21.27 20.33 4.08
C SER A 217 19.95 19.55 4.18
N VAL A 218 19.53 18.88 3.10
CA VAL A 218 18.33 18.04 3.10
C VAL A 218 18.55 16.83 4.00
N ARG A 219 17.64 16.62 4.97
CA ARG A 219 17.68 15.49 5.89
C ARG A 219 16.68 14.41 5.49
N GLU A 220 15.43 14.80 5.29
CA GLU A 220 14.32 13.90 4.99
C GLU A 220 13.54 14.42 3.77
N ILE A 221 13.16 13.50 2.90
CA ILE A 221 12.30 13.74 1.73
C ILE A 221 11.01 12.96 1.94
N ILE A 222 9.87 13.61 1.77
CA ILE A 222 8.56 12.95 1.75
C ILE A 222 8.17 12.70 0.30
N SER A 223 7.70 11.47 0.04
CA SER A 223 7.31 11.00 -1.28
C SER A 223 5.85 10.58 -1.27
N THR A 224 5.08 11.06 -2.25
CA THR A 224 3.77 10.50 -2.60
C THR A 224 3.93 9.68 -3.88
N VAL A 225 3.55 8.41 -3.84
CA VAL A 225 3.80 7.46 -4.91
C VAL A 225 2.48 6.87 -5.40
N ILE A 226 2.29 6.86 -6.72
CA ILE A 226 1.13 6.26 -7.38
C ILE A 226 1.60 5.24 -8.42
N ASP A 227 0.90 4.11 -8.50
CA ASP A 227 1.10 3.13 -9.57
C ASP A 227 0.52 3.70 -10.87
N ILE A 228 1.37 3.81 -11.89
CA ILE A 228 1.03 4.33 -13.22
C ILE A 228 1.21 3.25 -14.29
N THR A 229 1.30 1.97 -13.91
CA THR A 229 1.54 0.85 -14.83
C THR A 229 0.49 0.79 -15.93
N GLU A 230 -0.80 0.90 -15.57
CA GLU A 230 -1.89 0.90 -16.56
C GLU A 230 -1.78 2.08 -17.54
N ARG A 231 -1.43 3.27 -17.03
CA ARG A 231 -1.22 4.45 -17.87
C ARG A 231 -0.06 4.24 -18.85
N LYS A 232 1.08 3.72 -18.36
CA LYS A 232 2.26 3.46 -19.19
C LYS A 232 2.00 2.40 -20.25
N ASN A 233 1.27 1.34 -19.91
CA ASN A 233 0.88 0.31 -20.88
C ASN A 233 -0.04 0.89 -21.95
N ALA A 234 -1.02 1.71 -21.57
CA ALA A 234 -1.91 2.36 -22.54
C ALA A 234 -1.17 3.35 -23.46
N GLU A 235 -0.20 4.11 -22.92
CA GLU A 235 0.67 4.98 -23.72
C GLU A 235 1.52 4.19 -24.71
N ASP A 236 2.07 3.05 -24.28
CA ASP A 236 2.90 2.17 -25.12
C ASP A 236 2.09 1.51 -26.24
N ASP A 237 0.89 1.00 -25.94
CA ASP A 237 -0.03 0.42 -26.92
C ASP A 237 -0.52 1.46 -27.94
N ALA A 238 -0.83 2.68 -27.49
CA ALA A 238 -1.21 3.77 -28.39
C ALA A 238 -0.07 4.16 -29.34
N ARG A 239 1.17 4.18 -28.83
CA ARG A 239 2.36 4.41 -29.67
C ARG A 239 2.54 3.28 -30.68
N PHE A 240 2.41 2.02 -30.25
CA PHE A 240 2.48 0.87 -31.13
C PHE A 240 1.45 0.95 -32.27
N MET A 241 0.20 1.28 -31.98
CA MET A 241 -0.84 1.42 -33.01
C MET A 241 -0.48 2.51 -34.03
N THR A 242 0.03 3.65 -33.56
CA THR A 242 0.48 4.75 -34.45
C THR A 242 1.64 4.32 -35.34
N ASP A 243 2.63 3.63 -34.77
CA ASP A 243 3.81 3.15 -35.50
C ASP A 243 3.41 2.07 -36.52
N LEU A 244 2.49 1.18 -36.15
CA LEU A 244 1.95 0.15 -37.05
C LEU A 244 1.20 0.78 -38.23
N ASP A 245 0.33 1.75 -37.96
CA ASP A 245 -0.43 2.48 -38.99
C ASP A 245 0.52 3.13 -40.01
N HIS A 246 1.57 3.83 -39.54
CA HIS A 246 2.59 4.42 -40.40
C HIS A 246 3.34 3.38 -41.23
N ALA A 247 3.63 2.20 -40.64
CA ALA A 247 4.38 1.15 -41.32
C ALA A 247 3.56 0.44 -42.42
N ILE A 248 2.26 0.26 -42.22
CA ILE A 248 1.39 -0.45 -43.18
C ILE A 248 0.75 0.48 -44.22
N MET A 249 0.60 1.78 -43.94
CA MET A 249 -0.01 2.75 -44.86
C MET A 249 0.57 2.76 -46.29
N PRO A 250 1.90 2.66 -46.53
CA PRO A 250 2.44 2.65 -47.89
C PRO A 250 2.28 1.29 -48.62
N LEU A 251 1.86 0.24 -47.92
CA LEU A 251 1.78 -1.12 -48.47
C LEU A 251 0.43 -1.36 -49.14
N THR A 252 0.45 -2.06 -50.26
CA THR A 252 -0.77 -2.42 -51.02
C THR A 252 -0.94 -3.93 -51.18
N ASP A 253 0.12 -4.71 -51.02
CA ASP A 253 0.05 -6.17 -51.01
C ASP A 253 -0.37 -6.68 -49.63
N ALA A 254 -1.42 -7.49 -49.60
CA ALA A 254 -1.95 -8.09 -48.37
C ALA A 254 -0.90 -8.94 -47.65
N LYS A 255 -0.01 -9.63 -48.38
CA LYS A 255 1.05 -10.45 -47.76
C LYS A 255 2.10 -9.60 -47.06
N GLU A 256 2.48 -8.48 -47.64
CA GLU A 256 3.41 -7.53 -47.03
C GLU A 256 2.82 -6.88 -45.77
N ILE A 257 1.55 -6.46 -45.83
CA ILE A 257 0.84 -5.91 -44.66
C ILE A 257 0.83 -6.93 -43.51
N VAL A 258 0.46 -8.18 -43.80
CA VAL A 258 0.46 -9.25 -42.79
C VAL A 258 1.86 -9.47 -42.22
N ALA A 259 2.89 -9.56 -43.07
CA ALA A 259 4.27 -9.79 -42.63
C ALA A 259 4.79 -8.67 -41.71
N VAL A 260 4.51 -7.41 -42.03
CA VAL A 260 4.87 -6.26 -41.18
C VAL A 260 4.11 -6.30 -39.86
N THR A 261 2.80 -6.56 -39.92
CA THR A 261 1.93 -6.60 -38.73
C THR A 261 2.38 -7.66 -37.74
N VAL A 262 2.58 -8.91 -38.18
CA VAL A 262 2.98 -10.01 -37.28
C VAL A 262 4.38 -9.80 -36.71
N ARG A 263 5.30 -9.19 -37.48
CA ARG A 263 6.64 -8.86 -37.01
C ARG A 263 6.60 -7.78 -35.94
N MET A 264 5.93 -6.66 -36.20
CA MET A 264 5.86 -5.54 -35.25
C MET A 264 5.14 -5.94 -33.97
N LEU A 265 4.04 -6.69 -34.06
CA LEU A 265 3.35 -7.22 -32.88
C LEU A 265 4.24 -8.21 -32.10
N GLY A 266 4.96 -9.07 -32.83
CA GLY A 266 5.95 -9.99 -32.29
C GLY A 266 7.06 -9.32 -31.49
N GLU A 267 7.57 -8.20 -32.01
CA GLU A 267 8.56 -7.35 -31.36
C GLU A 267 7.97 -6.66 -30.12
N HIS A 268 6.84 -5.95 -30.28
CA HIS A 268 6.13 -5.19 -29.22
C HIS A 268 5.79 -6.06 -28.01
N MET A 269 5.08 -7.16 -28.24
CA MET A 269 4.63 -8.05 -27.17
C MET A 269 5.71 -9.02 -26.69
N SER A 270 6.91 -8.97 -27.25
CA SER A 270 7.98 -9.91 -26.94
C SER A 270 7.61 -11.38 -27.08
N LEU A 271 7.07 -11.74 -28.25
CA LEU A 271 6.57 -13.08 -28.55
C LEU A 271 7.67 -13.99 -29.08
N ASP A 272 7.56 -15.29 -28.80
CA ASP A 272 8.36 -16.31 -29.48
C ASP A 272 7.88 -16.56 -30.91
N ARG A 273 6.55 -16.47 -31.12
CA ARG A 273 5.93 -16.61 -32.43
C ARG A 273 4.65 -15.79 -32.57
N CYS A 274 4.42 -15.21 -33.74
CA CYS A 274 3.16 -14.54 -34.10
C CYS A 274 2.78 -14.90 -35.54
N GLY A 275 1.62 -15.51 -35.72
CA GLY A 275 1.15 -16.00 -37.01
C GLY A 275 -0.19 -15.42 -37.42
N TYR A 276 -0.38 -15.26 -38.73
CA TYR A 276 -1.65 -14.95 -39.34
C TYR A 276 -2.03 -16.05 -40.33
N ALA A 277 -3.26 -16.54 -40.23
CA ALA A 277 -3.75 -17.61 -41.08
C ALA A 277 -5.12 -17.28 -41.71
N GLU A 278 -5.27 -17.69 -42.96
CA GLU A 278 -6.56 -17.74 -43.65
C GLU A 278 -7.23 -19.08 -43.40
N VAL A 279 -8.53 -19.05 -43.14
CA VAL A 279 -9.36 -20.21 -42.88
C VAL A 279 -10.07 -20.58 -44.18
N GLU A 280 -10.04 -21.87 -44.51
CA GLU A 280 -10.71 -22.41 -45.69
C GLU A 280 -12.23 -22.47 -45.49
N ALA A 281 -12.97 -22.68 -46.57
CA ALA A 281 -14.44 -22.65 -46.56
C ALA A 281 -15.09 -23.70 -45.64
N ASP A 282 -14.37 -24.76 -45.28
CA ASP A 282 -14.85 -25.79 -44.35
C ASP A 282 -14.74 -25.39 -42.87
N GLN A 283 -14.12 -24.23 -42.58
CA GLN A 283 -13.91 -23.67 -41.25
C GLN A 283 -13.11 -24.58 -40.29
N ASP A 284 -12.42 -25.59 -40.83
CA ASP A 284 -11.58 -26.53 -40.06
C ASP A 284 -10.15 -26.56 -40.60
N HIS A 285 -9.89 -26.24 -41.87
CA HIS A 285 -8.53 -26.08 -42.37
C HIS A 285 -8.11 -24.60 -42.41
N PHE A 286 -6.84 -24.35 -42.12
CA PHE A 286 -6.26 -23.02 -42.26
C PHE A 286 -4.85 -23.07 -42.85
N VAL A 287 -4.48 -22.01 -43.57
CA VAL A 287 -3.16 -21.81 -44.17
C VAL A 287 -2.48 -20.63 -43.50
N MET A 288 -1.31 -20.88 -42.91
CA MET A 288 -0.50 -19.82 -42.29
C MET A 288 0.18 -18.99 -43.38
N LEU A 289 -0.21 -17.72 -43.50
CA LEU A 289 0.24 -16.79 -44.55
C LEU A 289 1.53 -16.06 -44.19
N GLY A 290 1.75 -15.81 -42.89
CA GLY A 290 2.93 -15.13 -42.37
C GLY A 290 3.18 -15.55 -40.93
N ASP A 291 4.46 -15.69 -40.57
CA ASP A 291 4.90 -16.08 -39.24
C ASP A 291 6.14 -15.27 -38.84
N TYR A 292 6.03 -14.49 -37.76
CA TYR A 292 7.18 -13.93 -37.06
C TYR A 292 7.67 -14.96 -36.06
N THR A 293 8.97 -15.24 -36.06
CA THR A 293 9.62 -16.09 -35.07
C THR A 293 10.79 -15.36 -34.42
N ARG A 294 10.96 -15.55 -33.11
CA ARG A 294 12.09 -15.03 -32.34
C ARG A 294 13.11 -16.13 -32.09
N GLY A 295 14.39 -15.82 -32.34
CA GLY A 295 15.51 -16.71 -32.06
C GLY A 295 15.47 -18.01 -32.89
N ALA A 296 15.57 -19.16 -32.21
CA ALA A 296 15.63 -20.48 -32.85
C ALA A 296 14.25 -21.16 -33.02
N THR A 297 13.16 -20.41 -32.86
CA THR A 297 11.79 -20.92 -33.01
C THR A 297 11.51 -21.23 -34.48
N GLN A 298 11.06 -22.45 -34.77
CA GLN A 298 10.77 -22.88 -36.15
C GLN A 298 9.52 -22.18 -36.69
N ASN A 299 9.45 -21.94 -37.99
CA ASN A 299 8.23 -21.40 -38.61
C ASN A 299 7.13 -22.46 -38.68
N MET A 300 5.88 -22.03 -38.53
CA MET A 300 4.68 -22.87 -38.73
C MET A 300 3.99 -22.55 -40.07
N THR A 301 4.77 -22.27 -41.11
CA THR A 301 4.22 -22.08 -42.46
C THR A 301 3.67 -23.40 -42.99
N GLY A 302 2.40 -23.43 -43.38
CA GLY A 302 1.76 -24.65 -43.89
C GLY A 302 0.24 -24.63 -43.76
N ARG A 303 -0.36 -25.74 -44.21
CA ARG A 303 -1.79 -26.03 -44.06
C ARG A 303 -1.98 -26.95 -42.86
N TYR A 304 -2.89 -26.59 -41.96
CA TYR A 304 -3.19 -27.33 -40.75
C TYR A 304 -4.70 -27.52 -40.60
N ARG A 305 -5.09 -28.50 -39.78
CA ARG A 305 -6.48 -28.72 -39.39
C ARG A 305 -6.68 -28.28 -37.94
N MET A 306 -7.74 -27.51 -37.67
CA MET A 306 -8.06 -26.94 -36.37
C MET A 306 -8.42 -28.04 -35.37
N SER A 307 -9.15 -29.07 -35.80
CA SER A 307 -9.46 -30.23 -34.94
C SER A 307 -8.22 -30.91 -34.35
N ASP A 308 -7.05 -30.81 -35.00
CA ASP A 308 -5.80 -31.40 -34.49
C ASP A 308 -5.26 -30.65 -33.26
N PHE A 309 -5.73 -29.41 -33.03
CA PHE A 309 -5.44 -28.60 -31.84
C PHE A 309 -6.54 -28.74 -30.76
N GLY A 310 -7.54 -29.58 -31.00
CA GLY A 310 -8.60 -29.90 -30.07
C GLY A 310 -9.91 -29.13 -30.33
N GLU A 311 -11.02 -29.76 -29.95
CA GLU A 311 -12.38 -29.27 -30.19
C GLU A 311 -12.67 -27.94 -29.48
N ARG A 312 -12.02 -27.69 -28.32
CA ARG A 312 -12.25 -26.48 -27.52
C ARG A 312 -11.82 -25.21 -28.26
N GLU A 313 -10.61 -25.18 -28.81
CA GLU A 313 -10.12 -24.02 -29.57
C GLU A 313 -11.06 -23.76 -30.74
N ARG A 314 -11.36 -24.81 -31.53
CA ARG A 314 -12.22 -24.68 -32.71
C ARG A 314 -13.58 -24.07 -32.37
N ASN A 315 -14.27 -24.58 -31.35
CA ASN A 315 -15.60 -24.09 -31.00
C ASN A 315 -15.58 -22.62 -30.54
N VAL A 316 -14.58 -22.23 -29.73
CA VAL A 316 -14.42 -20.83 -29.28
C VAL A 316 -14.18 -19.89 -30.47
N LEU A 317 -13.33 -20.29 -31.42
CA LEU A 317 -13.02 -19.48 -32.60
C LEU A 317 -14.20 -19.36 -33.57
N LEU A 318 -14.97 -20.44 -33.76
CA LEU A 318 -16.19 -20.42 -34.59
C LEU A 318 -17.25 -19.47 -34.02
N GLU A 319 -17.36 -19.39 -32.69
CA GLU A 319 -18.23 -18.43 -31.99
C GLU A 319 -17.71 -16.98 -32.06
N GLY A 320 -16.56 -16.74 -32.69
CA GLY A 320 -15.94 -15.42 -32.80
C GLY A 320 -15.33 -14.92 -31.50
N GLN A 321 -15.09 -15.81 -30.54
CA GLN A 321 -14.49 -15.48 -29.24
C GLN A 321 -12.97 -15.66 -29.28
N THR A 322 -12.25 -14.85 -28.52
CA THR A 322 -10.79 -14.99 -28.36
C THR A 322 -10.48 -16.22 -27.51
N TYR A 323 -9.65 -17.12 -28.04
CA TYR A 323 -9.15 -18.28 -27.31
C TYR A 323 -7.83 -17.94 -26.60
N VAL A 324 -7.80 -18.03 -25.27
CA VAL A 324 -6.64 -17.68 -24.44
C VAL A 324 -6.24 -18.87 -23.58
N ILE A 325 -4.95 -19.21 -23.56
CA ILE A 325 -4.33 -20.20 -22.69
C ILE A 325 -3.02 -19.63 -22.14
N ASN A 326 -2.87 -19.57 -20.82
CA ASN A 326 -1.64 -19.10 -20.16
C ASN A 326 -0.64 -20.24 -19.95
N ASP A 327 -1.13 -21.46 -19.74
CA ASP A 327 -0.33 -22.69 -19.78
C ASP A 327 -1.13 -23.90 -20.25
N ILE A 328 -0.78 -24.45 -21.41
CA ILE A 328 -1.47 -25.57 -22.04
C ILE A 328 -1.38 -26.86 -21.22
N GLU A 329 -0.33 -27.05 -20.41
CA GLU A 329 -0.22 -28.24 -19.56
C GLU A 329 -1.13 -28.17 -18.33
N VAL A 330 -1.51 -26.96 -17.90
CA VAL A 330 -2.30 -26.73 -16.69
C VAL A 330 -3.78 -26.52 -17.02
N GLU A 331 -4.07 -25.78 -18.11
CA GLU A 331 -5.43 -25.36 -18.46
C GLU A 331 -6.16 -26.31 -19.42
N SER A 332 -5.43 -27.29 -19.99
CA SER A 332 -6.06 -28.32 -20.83
C SER A 332 -6.81 -29.34 -19.96
N PRO A 333 -8.06 -29.70 -20.33
CA PRO A 333 -8.79 -30.74 -19.64
C PRO A 333 -8.01 -32.07 -19.62
N PRO A 334 -8.12 -32.87 -18.54
CA PRO A 334 -7.50 -34.19 -18.48
C PRO A 334 -7.92 -35.06 -19.67
N GLY A 335 -6.93 -35.68 -20.35
CA GLY A 335 -7.16 -36.52 -21.53
C GLY A 335 -7.17 -35.79 -22.88
N THR A 336 -7.00 -34.46 -22.91
CA THR A 336 -6.80 -33.70 -24.14
C THR A 336 -5.42 -34.04 -24.75
N ASP A 337 -5.37 -34.39 -26.03
CA ASP A 337 -4.08 -34.55 -26.72
C ASP A 337 -3.45 -33.18 -26.99
N ILE A 338 -2.41 -32.85 -26.21
CA ILE A 338 -1.65 -31.61 -26.35
C ILE A 338 -0.34 -31.80 -27.12
N SER A 339 -0.10 -32.98 -27.69
CA SER A 339 1.18 -33.35 -28.31
C SER A 339 1.54 -32.42 -29.47
N LEU A 340 0.54 -31.91 -30.20
CA LEU A 340 0.77 -30.97 -31.31
C LEU A 340 1.29 -29.62 -30.82
N TYR A 341 0.71 -29.07 -29.74
CA TYR A 341 1.19 -27.84 -29.10
C TYR A 341 2.64 -28.00 -28.62
N LEU A 342 2.93 -29.10 -27.93
CA LEU A 342 4.28 -29.37 -27.41
C LEU A 342 5.32 -29.54 -28.52
N ARG A 343 4.98 -30.27 -29.61
CA ARG A 343 5.86 -30.39 -30.79
C ARG A 343 6.10 -29.03 -31.46
N ALA A 344 5.09 -28.17 -31.50
CA ALA A 344 5.21 -26.81 -32.02
C ALA A 344 5.89 -25.83 -31.05
N LYS A 345 6.30 -26.30 -29.86
CA LYS A 345 6.86 -25.52 -28.74
C LYS A 345 5.92 -24.41 -28.27
N ILE A 346 4.63 -24.71 -28.14
CA ILE A 346 3.61 -23.81 -27.64
C ILE A 346 3.27 -24.21 -26.21
N ARG A 347 3.51 -23.29 -25.25
CA ARG A 347 3.08 -23.42 -23.86
C ARG A 347 1.97 -22.44 -23.50
N ALA A 348 1.98 -21.24 -24.07
CA ALA A 348 0.90 -20.27 -23.91
C ALA A 348 0.51 -19.73 -25.29
N LEU A 349 -0.76 -19.38 -25.47
CA LEU A 349 -1.23 -18.76 -26.71
C LEU A 349 -2.45 -17.87 -26.52
N VAL A 350 -2.60 -16.91 -27.43
CA VAL A 350 -3.85 -16.19 -27.68
C VAL A 350 -4.16 -16.31 -29.16
N CYS A 351 -5.38 -16.70 -29.49
CA CYS A 351 -5.87 -16.82 -30.86
C CYS A 351 -7.14 -15.97 -31.00
N VAL A 352 -7.09 -14.99 -31.89
CA VAL A 352 -8.18 -14.05 -32.17
C VAL A 352 -8.78 -14.41 -33.54
N PRO A 353 -10.07 -14.77 -33.61
CA PRO A 353 -10.75 -15.02 -34.88
C PRO A 353 -11.26 -13.72 -35.51
N LEU A 354 -11.32 -13.70 -36.84
CA LEU A 354 -12.08 -12.70 -37.59
C LEU A 354 -13.24 -13.40 -38.31
N ASN A 355 -14.45 -13.01 -37.92
CA ASN A 355 -15.67 -13.46 -38.58
C ASN A 355 -16.17 -12.38 -39.55
N LYS A 356 -16.33 -12.73 -40.82
CA LYS A 356 -16.95 -11.87 -41.84
C LYS A 356 -18.28 -12.48 -42.28
N SER A 357 -19.37 -11.73 -42.15
CA SER A 357 -20.71 -12.17 -42.54
C SER A 357 -21.10 -13.54 -41.95
N GLY A 358 -20.81 -13.76 -40.66
CA GLY A 358 -21.10 -15.01 -39.96
C GLY A 358 -20.16 -16.18 -40.28
N HIS A 359 -19.12 -15.98 -41.08
CA HIS A 359 -18.14 -17.01 -41.41
C HIS A 359 -16.78 -16.70 -40.78
N PHE A 360 -16.19 -17.69 -40.11
CA PHE A 360 -14.81 -17.65 -39.64
C PHE A 360 -13.86 -17.73 -40.83
N VAL A 361 -13.15 -16.63 -41.11
CA VAL A 361 -12.38 -16.46 -42.36
C VAL A 361 -10.88 -16.31 -42.11
N THR A 362 -10.46 -15.77 -40.97
CA THR A 362 -9.05 -15.59 -40.64
C THR A 362 -8.83 -15.71 -39.15
N ARG A 363 -7.59 -16.03 -38.75
CA ARG A 363 -7.16 -15.99 -37.35
C ARG A 363 -5.79 -15.35 -37.24
N MET A 364 -5.58 -14.62 -36.16
CA MET A 364 -4.24 -14.21 -35.73
C MET A 364 -3.94 -14.88 -34.40
N ALA A 365 -2.76 -15.46 -34.29
CA ALA A 365 -2.35 -16.19 -33.10
C ALA A 365 -0.97 -15.77 -32.64
N VAL A 366 -0.84 -15.53 -31.35
CA VAL A 366 0.43 -15.24 -30.67
C VAL A 366 0.76 -16.40 -29.76
N TYR A 367 2.03 -16.78 -29.71
CA TYR A 367 2.49 -17.97 -28.99
C TYR A 367 3.71 -17.67 -28.13
N GLN A 368 3.81 -18.38 -27.01
CA GLN A 368 5.00 -18.42 -26.17
C GLN A 368 5.41 -19.86 -25.89
N SER A 369 6.72 -20.10 -25.87
CA SER A 369 7.33 -21.40 -25.54
C SER A 369 7.40 -21.68 -24.04
N THR A 370 7.12 -20.66 -23.21
CA THR A 370 6.97 -20.77 -21.77
C THR A 370 5.56 -20.35 -21.34
N PRO A 371 5.10 -20.76 -20.15
CA PRO A 371 3.88 -20.20 -19.56
C PRO A 371 3.92 -18.67 -19.54
N ARG A 372 2.81 -18.03 -19.88
CA ARG A 372 2.70 -16.57 -19.95
C ARG A 372 1.30 -16.16 -19.55
N ARG A 373 1.21 -15.26 -18.57
CA ARG A 373 -0.03 -14.54 -18.28
C ARG A 373 -0.16 -13.40 -19.28
N TRP A 374 -1.20 -13.47 -20.11
CA TRP A 374 -1.46 -12.50 -21.18
C TRP A 374 -1.99 -11.17 -20.66
#